data_AF-N9NLU3-F1
#
_entry.id   AF-N9NLU3-F1
#
_cell.length_a   1.000
_cell.length_b   1.000
_cell.length_c   1.000
_cell.angle_alpha   90.00
_cell.angle_beta   90.00
_cell.angle_gamma   90.00
#
_symmetry.space_group_name_H-M   'P 1'
#
loop_
_entity.id
_entity.type
_entity.pdbx_description
1 polymer ?
#
loop_
_entity_poly.entity_id
_entity_poly.type
_entity_poly.pdbx_seq_one_letter_code
_entity_poly.pdbx_strand_id
1 'polypeptide(L)'
;MSFFALGVNHQTASVELREKIAFNPEKLSILLAEQSQHPVLNDMVVVSTCNRTEVYAMSDNVDMVLNWLAQTNGIDPKQLQNHVYRYENAQAVTHLMRVASGLDSLMLGEPQILGQVKTALSLAKESKTVSQNLNRIFEYAFYAAKRVRSETAVGSHAVSMGYAVAQLALQVFSRPEQLTVMVVAAGEMNSLVAKHLVEMGVGKIIICNRTRARAENLAQEIAHRADVEIIDFDQLAANLHRADVISSCTGSLHQVIHYPDVKAALKKRRYQQMLLVDLAVPRDIDPKVEKLDGVYLYGVDDLQSVIDENLAQRRQAAVEAEVMVNQLATELITQQKVSEAGSTIHAYRDYGESLRQEELATAMQRIAKGENAETVLAEFSHRLTQKLLHPTSIILREAAKAEDPSYFEMLQNSLQDVVQHRRKVKH
;
A
#
# COMPACT_ATOMS: atom_id res chain seq x y z
N MET A 1 8.26 11.09 15.55
CA MET A 1 7.99 10.00 14.60
C MET A 1 7.29 10.52 13.36
N SER A 2 8.01 10.53 12.25
CA SER A 2 7.50 10.81 10.91
C SER A 2 6.91 9.54 10.30
N PHE A 3 6.01 9.69 9.33
CA PHE A 3 5.52 8.57 8.51
C PHE A 3 6.42 8.39 7.29
N PHE A 4 6.98 7.21 7.09
CA PHE A 4 7.86 6.91 5.95
C PHE A 4 7.23 5.85 5.04
N ALA A 5 7.46 6.01 3.75
CA ALA A 5 7.32 4.95 2.76
C ALA A 5 8.68 4.72 2.10
N LEU A 6 9.25 3.53 2.28
CA LEU A 6 10.51 3.12 1.68
C LEU A 6 10.29 1.84 0.89
N GLY A 7 10.70 1.81 -0.36
CA GLY A 7 10.49 0.61 -1.15
C GLY A 7 11.25 0.59 -2.45
N VAL A 8 11.07 -0.53 -3.13
CA VAL A 8 11.61 -0.81 -4.46
C VAL A 8 10.44 -1.25 -5.32
N ASN A 9 10.40 -0.80 -6.57
CA ASN A 9 9.39 -1.19 -7.53
C ASN A 9 10.04 -1.54 -8.88
N HIS A 10 9.21 -1.98 -9.84
CA HIS A 10 9.63 -2.30 -11.20
C HIS A 10 10.35 -1.16 -11.95
N GLN A 11 10.14 0.11 -11.55
CA GLN A 11 10.81 1.27 -12.19
C GLN A 11 12.23 1.47 -11.66
N THR A 12 12.48 1.13 -10.39
CA THR A 12 13.76 1.39 -9.72
C THR A 12 14.65 0.16 -9.64
N ALA A 13 14.15 -1.04 -9.91
CA ALA A 13 14.93 -2.27 -9.81
C ALA A 13 14.54 -3.36 -10.82
N SER A 14 15.56 -4.07 -11.28
CA SER A 14 15.45 -5.31 -12.04
C SER A 14 14.64 -6.38 -11.28
N VAL A 15 14.01 -7.30 -12.02
CA VAL A 15 13.32 -8.47 -11.46
C VAL A 15 14.21 -9.22 -10.47
N GLU A 16 15.49 -9.45 -10.80
CA GLU A 16 16.43 -10.21 -9.95
C GLU A 16 16.61 -9.59 -8.56
N LEU A 17 16.56 -8.26 -8.45
CA LEU A 17 16.66 -7.57 -7.18
C LEU A 17 15.32 -7.65 -6.43
N ARG A 18 14.19 -7.50 -7.13
CA ARG A 18 12.85 -7.65 -6.57
C ARG A 18 12.60 -9.05 -6.01
N GLU A 19 13.06 -10.09 -6.68
CA GLU A 19 12.98 -11.47 -6.19
C GLU A 19 13.71 -11.68 -4.86
N LYS A 20 14.84 -10.98 -4.66
CA LYS A 20 15.63 -11.08 -3.42
C LYS A 20 14.98 -10.36 -2.23
N ILE A 21 14.23 -9.29 -2.48
CA ILE A 21 13.56 -8.50 -1.43
C ILE A 21 12.10 -8.92 -1.22
N ALA A 22 11.53 -9.73 -2.11
CA ALA A 22 10.15 -10.18 -2.03
C ALA A 22 9.92 -11.05 -0.79
N PHE A 23 8.78 -10.82 -0.13
CA PHE A 23 8.38 -11.57 1.04
C PHE A 23 7.27 -12.58 0.72
N ASN A 24 7.45 -13.82 1.16
CA ASN A 24 6.33 -14.76 1.32
C ASN A 24 5.53 -14.38 2.59
N PRO A 25 4.18 -14.38 2.55
CA PRO A 25 3.32 -14.12 3.70
C PRO A 25 3.69 -14.87 5.00
N GLU A 26 4.05 -16.15 4.90
CA GLU A 26 4.38 -16.98 6.07
C GLU A 26 5.66 -16.47 6.74
N LYS A 27 6.72 -16.25 5.95
CA LYS A 27 8.00 -15.71 6.45
C LYS A 27 7.82 -14.30 6.99
N LEU A 28 7.02 -13.47 6.32
CA LEU A 28 6.75 -12.10 6.74
C LEU A 28 6.04 -12.05 8.08
N SER A 29 5.09 -12.96 8.34
CA SER A 29 4.36 -13.00 9.61
C SER A 29 5.29 -13.22 10.82
N ILE A 30 6.26 -14.12 10.67
CA ILE A 30 7.29 -14.43 11.68
C ILE A 30 8.19 -13.21 11.91
N LEU A 31 8.68 -12.60 10.83
CA LEU A 31 9.55 -11.43 10.89
C LEU A 31 8.87 -10.24 11.56
N LEU A 32 7.60 -9.98 11.24
CA LEU A 32 6.84 -8.91 11.89
C LEU A 32 6.57 -9.22 13.37
N ALA A 33 6.34 -10.49 13.73
CA ALA A 33 6.17 -10.89 15.13
C ALA A 33 7.46 -10.64 15.94
N GLU A 34 8.63 -10.95 15.40
CA GLU A 34 9.93 -10.62 16.00
C GLU A 34 10.11 -9.10 16.11
N GLN A 35 9.80 -8.37 15.03
CA GLN A 35 9.95 -6.93 14.95
C GLN A 35 9.02 -6.16 15.91
N SER A 36 7.86 -6.73 16.28
CA SER A 36 6.94 -6.13 17.26
C SER A 36 7.58 -5.86 18.62
N GLN A 37 8.63 -6.61 18.98
CA GLN A 37 9.37 -6.46 20.23
C GLN A 37 10.53 -5.45 20.13
N HIS A 38 10.81 -4.92 18.93
CA HIS A 38 11.91 -4.00 18.72
C HIS A 38 11.56 -2.61 19.29
N PRO A 39 12.43 -1.98 20.11
CA PRO A 39 12.07 -0.78 20.85
C PRO A 39 11.87 0.47 19.99
N VAL A 40 12.44 0.51 18.78
CA VAL A 40 12.49 1.74 17.94
C VAL A 40 11.75 1.61 16.60
N LEU A 41 11.50 0.38 16.14
CA LEU A 41 10.87 0.12 14.84
C LEU A 41 9.87 -1.00 15.01
N ASN A 42 8.71 -0.70 15.60
CA ASN A 42 7.64 -1.66 15.86
C ASN A 42 6.28 -1.20 15.30
N ASP A 43 6.28 -0.13 14.52
CA ASP A 43 5.09 0.43 13.89
C ASP A 43 5.30 0.48 12.37
N MET A 44 4.99 -0.63 11.69
CA MET A 44 5.24 -0.84 10.27
C MET A 44 4.24 -1.78 9.59
N VAL A 45 4.07 -1.57 8.28
CA VAL A 45 3.32 -2.43 7.36
C VAL A 45 4.20 -2.72 6.15
N VAL A 46 4.29 -3.99 5.75
CA VAL A 46 5.08 -4.41 4.59
C VAL A 46 4.15 -4.85 3.47
N VAL A 47 4.21 -4.14 2.34
CA VAL A 47 3.47 -4.46 1.12
C VAL A 47 4.44 -5.10 0.15
N SER A 48 4.34 -6.42 -0.03
CA SER A 48 5.11 -7.17 -1.01
C SER A 48 4.18 -7.74 -2.07
N THR A 49 4.39 -7.36 -3.33
CA THR A 49 3.63 -7.82 -4.50
C THR A 49 4.62 -8.24 -5.58
N CYS A 50 4.14 -8.66 -6.75
CA CYS A 50 5.03 -8.94 -7.87
C CYS A 50 5.82 -7.70 -8.32
N ASN A 51 5.23 -6.50 -8.21
CA ASN A 51 5.78 -5.27 -8.79
C ASN A 51 6.48 -4.35 -7.78
N ARG A 52 6.36 -4.63 -6.48
CA ARG A 52 6.94 -3.80 -5.44
C ARG A 52 7.17 -4.55 -4.13
N THR A 53 8.17 -4.11 -3.39
CA THR A 53 8.31 -4.38 -1.96
C THR A 53 8.48 -3.05 -1.25
N GLU A 54 7.52 -2.70 -0.40
CA GLU A 54 7.46 -1.43 0.32
C GLU A 54 7.25 -1.65 1.80
N VAL A 55 7.89 -0.79 2.58
CA VAL A 55 7.75 -0.70 4.02
C VAL A 55 7.20 0.69 4.35
N TYR A 56 6.03 0.69 4.97
CA TYR A 56 5.38 1.87 5.52
C TYR A 56 5.56 1.86 7.02
N ALA A 57 6.23 2.85 7.60
CA ALA A 57 6.57 2.81 9.02
C ALA A 57 6.48 4.18 9.69
N MET A 58 6.12 4.20 10.97
CA MET A 58 6.35 5.34 11.84
C MET A 58 7.73 5.19 12.47
N SER A 59 8.63 6.14 12.22
CA SER A 59 9.98 6.11 12.77
C SER A 59 10.52 7.53 12.93
N ASP A 60 11.61 7.68 13.69
CA ASP A 60 12.37 8.92 13.74
C ASP A 60 13.51 8.94 12.70
N ASN A 61 13.85 7.79 12.10
CA ASN A 61 14.90 7.70 11.10
C ASN A 61 14.60 6.66 10.01
N VAL A 62 14.49 7.12 8.76
CA VAL A 62 14.25 6.28 7.58
C VAL A 62 15.34 5.23 7.33
N ASP A 63 16.58 5.48 7.75
CA ASP A 63 17.68 4.52 7.57
C ASP A 63 17.49 3.26 8.42
N MET A 64 16.71 3.32 9.51
CA MET A 64 16.33 2.13 10.26
C MET A 64 15.47 1.19 9.42
N VAL A 65 14.55 1.75 8.63
CA VAL A 65 13.68 1.00 7.72
C VAL A 65 14.49 0.36 6.59
N LEU A 66 15.44 1.11 6.01
CA LEU A 66 16.35 0.60 4.99
C LEU A 66 17.18 -0.57 5.52
N ASN A 67 17.83 -0.38 6.67
CA ASN A 67 18.69 -1.38 7.27
C ASN A 67 17.91 -2.64 7.62
N TRP A 68 16.69 -2.49 8.15
CA TRP A 68 15.79 -3.61 8.41
C TRP A 68 15.48 -4.39 7.13
N LEU A 69 15.08 -3.70 6.05
CA LEU A 69 14.74 -4.34 4.77
C LEU A 69 15.94 -5.08 4.16
N ALA A 70 17.13 -4.49 4.24
CA ALA A 70 18.38 -5.07 3.76
C ALA A 70 18.78 -6.32 4.56
N GLN A 71 18.82 -6.21 5.89
CA GLN A 71 19.21 -7.31 6.79
C GLN A 71 18.28 -8.51 6.66
N THR A 72 16.98 -8.28 6.61
CA THR A 72 15.96 -9.33 6.54
C THR A 72 16.04 -10.15 5.25
N ASN A 73 16.55 -9.53 4.18
CA ASN A 73 16.71 -10.13 2.87
C ASN A 73 18.17 -10.54 2.55
N GLY A 74 19.11 -10.34 3.48
CA GLY A 74 20.52 -10.70 3.30
C GLY A 74 21.22 -9.89 2.20
N ILE A 75 20.83 -8.63 2.01
CA ILE A 75 21.39 -7.72 1.00
C ILE A 75 22.25 -6.65 1.70
N ASP A 76 23.33 -6.20 1.05
CA ASP A 76 24.10 -5.05 1.51
C ASP A 76 23.21 -3.78 1.48
N PRO A 77 23.04 -3.06 2.61
CA PRO A 77 22.31 -1.79 2.63
C PRO A 77 22.76 -0.79 1.57
N LYS A 78 24.06 -0.76 1.23
CA LYS A 78 24.60 0.14 0.19
C LYS A 78 24.12 -0.24 -1.21
N GLN A 79 23.98 -1.54 -1.48
CA GLN A 79 23.43 -2.01 -2.75
C GLN A 79 21.95 -1.64 -2.87
N LEU A 80 21.19 -1.81 -1.78
CA LEU A 80 19.77 -1.50 -1.76
C LEU A 80 19.51 0.01 -1.85
N GLN A 81 20.35 0.84 -1.23
CA GLN A 81 20.24 2.31 -1.22
C GLN A 81 20.13 2.92 -2.62
N ASN A 82 20.81 2.35 -3.62
CA ASN A 82 20.81 2.87 -4.99
C ASN A 82 19.50 2.58 -5.76
N HIS A 83 18.62 1.74 -5.23
CA HIS A 83 17.41 1.27 -5.92
C HIS A 83 16.12 1.60 -5.14
N VAL A 84 16.23 2.12 -3.92
CA VAL A 84 15.06 2.48 -3.11
C VAL A 84 14.61 3.91 -3.35
N TYR A 85 13.30 4.13 -3.44
CA TYR A 85 12.72 5.44 -3.20
C TYR A 85 12.38 5.60 -1.72
N ARG A 86 12.37 6.86 -1.28
CA ARG A 86 12.07 7.24 0.10
C ARG A 86 11.14 8.43 0.08
N TYR A 87 10.01 8.30 0.76
CA TYR A 87 9.05 9.37 0.95
C TYR A 87 8.79 9.58 2.43
N GLU A 88 8.57 10.85 2.81
CA GLU A 88 8.31 11.25 4.19
C GLU A 88 7.00 12.04 4.29
N ASN A 89 6.25 11.79 5.36
CA ASN A 89 5.04 12.48 5.77
C ASN A 89 4.05 12.63 4.61
N ALA A 90 3.83 13.86 4.14
CA ALA A 90 2.89 14.16 3.06
C ALA A 90 3.17 13.35 1.78
N GLN A 91 4.45 13.17 1.43
CA GLN A 91 4.85 12.40 0.26
C GLN A 91 4.55 10.92 0.47
N ALA A 92 4.79 10.39 1.67
CA ALA A 92 4.50 8.99 1.99
C ALA A 92 2.99 8.69 1.96
N VAL A 93 2.17 9.60 2.49
CA VAL A 93 0.69 9.52 2.40
C VAL A 93 0.24 9.53 0.95
N THR A 94 0.73 10.48 0.16
CA THR A 94 0.41 10.61 -1.26
C THR A 94 0.81 9.33 -2.01
N HIS A 95 2.01 8.81 -1.75
CA HIS A 95 2.49 7.57 -2.34
C HIS A 95 1.59 6.38 -1.99
N LEU A 96 1.26 6.18 -0.71
CA LEU A 96 0.35 5.11 -0.28
C LEU A 96 -1.00 5.20 -1.00
N MET A 97 -1.56 6.40 -1.14
CA MET A 97 -2.82 6.62 -1.88
C MET A 97 -2.68 6.31 -3.37
N ARG A 98 -1.57 6.72 -4.01
CA ARG A 98 -1.28 6.39 -5.42
C ARG A 98 -1.21 4.89 -5.63
N VAL A 99 -0.50 4.17 -4.75
CA VAL A 99 -0.37 2.71 -4.79
C VAL A 99 -1.72 2.05 -4.59
N ALA A 100 -2.45 2.40 -3.53
CA ALA A 100 -3.75 1.82 -3.23
C ALA A 100 -4.80 2.10 -4.32
N SER A 101 -4.67 3.21 -5.04
CA SER A 101 -5.54 3.59 -6.17
C SER A 101 -5.15 2.92 -7.49
N GLY A 102 -4.00 2.23 -7.55
CA GLY A 102 -3.47 1.62 -8.77
C GLY A 102 -2.85 2.61 -9.76
N LEU A 103 -2.52 3.84 -9.32
CA LEU A 103 -1.87 4.84 -10.17
C LEU A 103 -0.38 4.59 -10.38
N ASP A 104 0.24 3.87 -9.44
CA ASP A 104 1.64 3.48 -9.50
C ASP A 104 1.81 1.99 -9.92
N SER A 105 0.73 1.34 -10.33
CA SER A 105 0.76 -0.06 -10.80
C SER A 105 1.21 -0.14 -12.25
N LEU A 106 1.84 -1.26 -12.62
CA LEU A 106 2.19 -1.56 -14.01
C LEU A 106 0.95 -1.52 -14.92
N MET A 107 -0.20 -1.95 -14.36
CA MET A 107 -1.52 -1.71 -14.93
C MET A 107 -2.23 -0.56 -14.23
N LEU A 108 -2.42 0.55 -14.92
CA LEU A 108 -3.13 1.71 -14.38
C LEU A 108 -4.55 1.33 -13.96
N GLY A 109 -4.88 1.55 -12.68
CA GLY A 109 -6.21 1.33 -12.11
C GLY A 109 -6.53 -0.11 -11.71
N GLU A 110 -5.53 -0.99 -11.68
CA GLU A 110 -5.67 -2.39 -11.29
C GLU A 110 -6.41 -2.56 -9.94
N PRO A 111 -7.56 -3.26 -9.87
CA PRO A 111 -8.32 -3.42 -8.62
C PRO A 111 -7.58 -4.17 -7.51
N GLN A 112 -6.65 -5.06 -7.89
CA GLN A 112 -6.04 -6.05 -7.03
C GLN A 112 -5.11 -5.43 -5.99
N ILE A 113 -4.39 -4.36 -6.34
CA ILE A 113 -3.42 -3.72 -5.44
C ILE A 113 -4.08 -3.23 -4.14
N LEU A 114 -5.30 -2.68 -4.21
CA LEU A 114 -6.05 -2.27 -3.02
C LEU A 114 -6.31 -3.45 -2.08
N GLY A 115 -6.61 -4.62 -2.65
CA GLY A 115 -6.76 -5.87 -1.88
C GLY A 115 -5.46 -6.29 -1.22
N GLN A 116 -4.34 -6.23 -1.95
CA GLN A 116 -3.02 -6.58 -1.45
C GLN A 116 -2.58 -5.66 -0.29
N VAL A 117 -2.79 -4.33 -0.42
CA VAL A 117 -2.49 -3.38 0.67
C VAL A 117 -3.36 -3.65 1.92
N LYS A 118 -4.64 -4.04 1.76
CA LYS A 118 -5.48 -4.44 2.89
C LYS A 118 -4.99 -5.71 3.57
N THR A 119 -4.59 -6.71 2.79
CA THR A 119 -4.03 -7.95 3.33
C THR A 119 -2.74 -7.69 4.09
N ALA A 120 -1.87 -6.83 3.57
CA ALA A 120 -0.64 -6.40 4.25
C ALA A 120 -0.93 -5.71 5.60
N LEU A 121 -1.92 -4.81 5.65
CA LEU A 121 -2.35 -4.20 6.90
C LEU A 121 -2.92 -5.23 7.89
N SER A 122 -3.73 -6.19 7.43
CA SER A 122 -4.29 -7.25 8.28
C SER A 122 -3.18 -8.08 8.90
N LEU A 123 -2.21 -8.51 8.09
CA LEU A 123 -1.06 -9.26 8.55
C LEU A 123 -0.26 -8.49 9.60
N ALA A 124 0.02 -7.21 9.35
CA ALA A 124 0.75 -6.36 10.28
C ALA A 124 0.00 -6.14 11.61
N LYS A 125 -1.35 -6.03 11.56
CA LYS A 125 -2.20 -5.98 12.75
C LYS A 125 -2.16 -7.27 13.56
N GLU A 126 -2.24 -8.42 12.89
CA GLU A 126 -2.14 -9.75 13.53
C GLU A 126 -0.77 -9.92 14.21
N SER A 127 0.29 -9.43 13.58
CA SER A 127 1.65 -9.40 14.14
C SER A 127 1.90 -8.28 15.17
N LYS A 128 0.89 -7.47 15.52
CA LYS A 128 0.97 -6.36 16.49
C LYS A 128 2.04 -5.31 16.17
N THR A 129 2.22 -5.02 14.88
CA THR A 129 3.18 -4.01 14.38
C THR A 129 2.50 -2.74 13.89
N VAL A 130 1.26 -2.46 14.28
CA VAL A 130 0.48 -1.33 13.76
C VAL A 130 -0.09 -0.52 14.91
N SER A 131 0.34 0.74 15.02
CA SER A 131 -0.25 1.70 15.95
C SER A 131 -1.59 2.22 15.45
N GLN A 132 -2.33 2.89 16.34
CA GLN A 132 -3.58 3.56 15.97
C GLN A 132 -3.37 4.63 14.89
N ASN A 133 -2.23 5.33 14.90
CA ASN A 133 -1.92 6.35 13.92
C ASN A 133 -1.66 5.72 12.54
N LEU A 134 -0.80 4.71 12.47
CA LEU A 134 -0.50 4.00 11.22
C LEU A 134 -1.77 3.37 10.63
N ASN A 135 -2.61 2.75 11.48
CA ASN A 135 -3.89 2.21 11.06
C ASN A 135 -4.80 3.29 10.42
N ARG A 136 -4.91 4.46 11.05
CA ARG A 136 -5.76 5.56 10.55
C ARG A 136 -5.28 6.06 9.18
N ILE A 137 -3.97 6.13 8.96
CA ILE A 137 -3.39 6.50 7.65
C ILE A 137 -3.82 5.51 6.57
N PHE A 138 -3.70 4.20 6.83
CA PHE A 138 -4.11 3.16 5.88
C PHE A 138 -5.62 3.13 5.64
N GLU A 139 -6.45 3.27 6.67
CA GLU A 139 -7.90 3.34 6.53
C GLU A 139 -8.34 4.52 5.65
N TYR A 140 -7.71 5.68 5.85
CA TYR A 140 -7.96 6.85 5.01
C TYR A 140 -7.44 6.63 3.58
N ALA A 141 -6.29 5.96 3.39
CA ALA A 141 -5.81 5.58 2.06
C ALA A 141 -6.79 4.63 1.33
N PHE A 142 -7.45 3.70 2.04
CA PHE A 142 -8.48 2.85 1.43
C PHE A 142 -9.75 3.63 1.05
N TYR A 143 -10.14 4.60 1.87
CA TYR A 143 -11.22 5.53 1.53
C TYR A 143 -10.87 6.33 0.27
N ALA A 144 -9.66 6.91 0.23
CA ALA A 144 -9.18 7.69 -0.90
C ALA A 144 -9.12 6.85 -2.18
N ALA A 145 -8.55 5.65 -2.12
CA ALA A 145 -8.47 4.74 -3.27
C ALA A 145 -9.84 4.36 -3.84
N LYS A 146 -10.84 4.15 -2.99
CA LYS A 146 -12.21 3.90 -3.44
C LYS A 146 -12.79 5.11 -4.18
N ARG A 147 -12.64 6.31 -3.61
CA ARG A 147 -13.13 7.56 -4.22
C ARG A 147 -12.46 7.83 -5.55
N VAL A 148 -11.13 7.76 -5.61
CA VAL A 148 -10.36 7.93 -6.85
C VAL A 148 -10.87 6.98 -7.93
N ARG A 149 -11.09 5.71 -7.62
CA ARG A 149 -11.58 4.74 -8.61
C ARG A 149 -13.04 4.93 -9.02
N SER A 150 -13.90 5.42 -8.13
CA SER A 150 -15.32 5.64 -8.44
C SER A 150 -15.60 6.99 -9.12
N GLU A 151 -14.77 8.00 -8.84
CA GLU A 151 -14.98 9.38 -9.29
C GLU A 151 -14.07 9.76 -10.48
N THR A 152 -13.17 8.88 -10.91
CA THR A 152 -12.28 9.12 -12.07
C THR A 152 -12.32 7.98 -13.09
N ALA A 153 -11.88 8.26 -14.31
CA ALA A 153 -11.85 7.29 -15.41
C ALA A 153 -10.82 6.15 -15.22
N VAL A 154 -9.97 6.21 -14.19
CA VAL A 154 -8.97 5.17 -13.87
C VAL A 154 -9.64 3.86 -13.49
N GLY A 155 -10.80 3.90 -12.82
CA GLY A 155 -11.52 2.69 -12.42
C GLY A 155 -12.27 1.99 -13.56
N SER A 156 -12.69 2.74 -14.59
CA SER A 156 -13.53 2.23 -15.69
C SER A 156 -12.74 1.66 -16.87
N HIS A 157 -11.45 1.97 -16.98
CA HIS A 157 -10.56 1.51 -18.07
C HIS A 157 -9.41 0.62 -17.58
N ALA A 158 -9.55 0.01 -16.41
CA ALA A 158 -8.52 -0.85 -15.83
C ALA A 158 -8.29 -2.07 -16.73
N VAL A 159 -7.10 -2.14 -17.33
CA VAL A 159 -6.66 -3.34 -18.05
C VAL A 159 -6.02 -4.30 -17.06
N SER A 160 -6.48 -5.55 -17.03
CA SER A 160 -5.92 -6.55 -16.14
C SER A 160 -4.71 -7.24 -16.78
N MET A 161 -3.82 -7.78 -15.94
CA MET A 161 -2.76 -8.70 -16.39
C MET A 161 -3.33 -9.85 -17.22
N GLY A 162 -4.50 -10.37 -16.86
CA GLY A 162 -5.16 -11.44 -17.60
C GLY A 162 -5.50 -11.08 -19.03
N TYR A 163 -5.94 -9.84 -19.27
CA TYR A 163 -6.22 -9.35 -20.63
C TYR A 163 -4.93 -9.21 -21.45
N ALA A 164 -3.85 -8.71 -20.85
CA ALA A 164 -2.54 -8.59 -21.49
C ALA A 164 -2.02 -9.93 -22.02
N VAL A 165 -2.09 -10.95 -21.15
CA VAL A 165 -1.70 -12.32 -21.50
C VAL A 165 -2.55 -12.88 -22.62
N ALA A 166 -3.85 -12.61 -22.59
CA ALA A 166 -4.76 -13.06 -23.63
C ALA A 166 -4.48 -12.39 -24.98
N GLN A 167 -4.17 -11.08 -25.00
CA GLN A 167 -3.72 -10.38 -26.20
C GLN A 167 -2.41 -10.93 -26.74
N LEU A 168 -1.42 -11.14 -25.87
CA LEU A 168 -0.12 -11.73 -26.26
C LEU A 168 -0.31 -13.12 -26.88
N ALA A 169 -1.17 -13.95 -26.30
CA ALA A 169 -1.48 -15.28 -26.84
C ALA A 169 -2.05 -15.20 -28.27
N LEU A 170 -2.93 -14.24 -28.56
CA LEU A 170 -3.50 -14.05 -29.90
C LEU A 170 -2.51 -13.49 -30.92
N GLN A 171 -1.50 -12.73 -30.47
CA GLN A 171 -0.40 -12.28 -31.33
C GLN A 171 0.49 -13.44 -31.77
N VAL A 172 0.74 -14.40 -30.86
CA VAL A 172 1.56 -15.59 -31.14
C VAL A 172 0.75 -16.65 -31.91
N PHE A 173 -0.53 -16.81 -31.59
CA PHE A 173 -1.36 -17.88 -32.14
C PHE A 173 -2.64 -17.35 -32.79
N SER A 174 -2.81 -17.62 -34.09
CA SER A 174 -3.90 -17.03 -34.90
C SER A 174 -5.27 -17.71 -34.77
N ARG A 175 -5.38 -18.85 -34.07
CA ARG A 175 -6.62 -19.65 -33.96
C ARG A 175 -6.91 -20.03 -32.51
N PRO A 176 -7.54 -19.15 -31.72
CA PRO A 176 -7.78 -19.39 -30.30
C PRO A 176 -8.59 -20.66 -30.02
N GLU A 177 -9.54 -21.00 -30.87
CA GLU A 177 -10.40 -22.18 -30.74
C GLU A 177 -9.65 -23.52 -30.82
N GLN A 178 -8.41 -23.52 -31.31
CA GLN A 178 -7.53 -24.70 -31.36
C GLN A 178 -6.51 -24.72 -30.22
N LEU A 179 -6.43 -23.66 -29.41
CA LEU A 179 -5.44 -23.54 -28.35
C LEU A 179 -5.81 -24.35 -27.13
N THR A 180 -4.78 -25.00 -26.58
CA THR A 180 -4.80 -25.56 -25.24
C THR A 180 -3.98 -24.68 -24.31
N VAL A 181 -4.63 -24.09 -23.31
CA VAL A 181 -3.99 -23.26 -22.29
C VAL A 181 -3.83 -24.07 -21.01
N MET A 182 -2.66 -24.04 -20.39
CA MET A 182 -2.44 -24.59 -19.06
C MET A 182 -2.29 -23.47 -18.03
N VAL A 183 -3.10 -23.53 -16.98
CA VAL A 183 -3.08 -22.59 -15.85
C VAL A 183 -2.45 -23.29 -14.66
N VAL A 184 -1.28 -22.82 -14.23
CA VAL A 184 -0.50 -23.42 -13.13
C VAL A 184 -0.72 -22.62 -11.86
N ALA A 185 -1.47 -23.22 -10.94
CA ALA A 185 -2.14 -22.62 -9.78
C ALA A 185 -3.32 -21.70 -10.15
N ALA A 186 -4.51 -22.06 -9.68
CA ALA A 186 -5.75 -21.30 -9.84
C ALA A 186 -5.87 -20.16 -8.79
N GLY A 187 -4.84 -19.31 -8.74
CA GLY A 187 -4.84 -18.07 -7.95
C GLY A 187 -5.59 -16.94 -8.67
N GLU A 188 -5.77 -15.81 -8.00
CA GLU A 188 -6.55 -14.66 -8.52
C GLU A 188 -6.09 -14.22 -9.92
N MET A 189 -4.78 -14.07 -10.13
CA MET A 189 -4.22 -13.60 -11.40
C MET A 189 -4.44 -14.61 -12.53
N ASN A 190 -4.14 -15.88 -12.27
CA ASN A 190 -4.31 -16.96 -13.24
C ASN A 190 -5.78 -17.26 -13.56
N SER A 191 -6.69 -17.05 -12.61
CA SER A 191 -8.13 -17.10 -12.84
C SER A 191 -8.60 -16.00 -13.80
N LEU A 192 -8.02 -14.80 -13.72
CA LEU A 192 -8.32 -13.71 -14.66
C LEU A 192 -7.77 -13.99 -16.06
N VAL A 193 -6.55 -14.53 -16.15
CA VAL A 193 -5.98 -15.00 -17.43
C VAL A 193 -6.91 -16.03 -18.08
N ALA A 194 -7.35 -17.04 -17.32
CA ALA A 194 -8.27 -18.07 -17.81
C ALA A 194 -9.58 -17.46 -18.32
N LYS A 195 -10.21 -16.56 -17.54
CA LYS A 195 -11.46 -15.89 -17.94
C LYS A 195 -11.32 -15.10 -19.23
N HIS A 196 -10.27 -14.30 -19.38
CA HIS A 196 -10.05 -13.51 -20.59
C HIS A 196 -9.73 -14.38 -21.81
N LEU A 197 -8.93 -15.43 -21.66
CA LEU A 197 -8.67 -16.38 -22.75
C LEU A 197 -9.93 -17.09 -23.22
N VAL A 198 -10.83 -17.41 -22.29
CA VAL A 198 -12.15 -18.00 -22.60
C VAL A 198 -13.08 -17.01 -23.29
N GLU A 199 -13.08 -15.74 -22.87
CA GLU A 199 -13.79 -14.66 -23.56
C GLU A 199 -13.30 -14.47 -25.01
N MET A 200 -12.03 -14.78 -25.27
CA MET A 200 -11.43 -14.74 -26.60
C MET A 200 -11.61 -16.04 -27.40
N GLY A 201 -12.33 -17.03 -26.87
CA GLY A 201 -12.70 -18.25 -27.60
C GLY A 201 -11.67 -19.38 -27.56
N VAL A 202 -10.82 -19.45 -26.54
CA VAL A 202 -9.90 -20.59 -26.36
C VAL A 202 -10.64 -21.93 -26.27
N GLY A 203 -10.14 -22.94 -27.01
CA GLY A 203 -10.79 -24.25 -27.11
C GLY A 203 -10.70 -25.11 -25.84
N LYS A 204 -9.54 -25.14 -25.17
CA LYS A 204 -9.30 -26.00 -24.01
C LYS A 204 -8.45 -25.33 -22.93
N ILE A 205 -8.83 -25.53 -21.66
CA ILE A 205 -8.07 -25.12 -20.48
C ILE A 205 -7.74 -26.33 -19.60
N ILE A 206 -6.46 -26.47 -19.27
CA ILE A 206 -5.95 -27.45 -18.30
C ILE A 206 -5.58 -26.69 -17.02
N ILE A 207 -6.26 -26.98 -15.91
CA ILE A 207 -5.98 -26.35 -14.62
C ILE A 207 -5.12 -27.32 -13.80
N CYS A 208 -3.88 -26.91 -13.52
CA CYS A 208 -2.95 -27.67 -12.68
C CYS A 208 -2.83 -26.97 -11.32
N ASN A 209 -3.25 -27.62 -10.23
CA ASN A 209 -3.30 -26.94 -8.93
C ASN A 209 -3.03 -27.88 -7.75
N ARG A 210 -2.42 -27.35 -6.68
CA ARG A 210 -2.21 -28.11 -5.42
C ARG A 210 -3.51 -28.30 -4.65
N THR A 211 -4.36 -27.28 -4.63
CA THR A 211 -5.65 -27.31 -3.91
C THR A 211 -6.78 -27.56 -4.88
N ARG A 212 -7.30 -28.78 -4.91
CA ARG A 212 -8.34 -29.21 -5.84
C ARG A 212 -9.60 -28.32 -5.83
N ALA A 213 -10.08 -27.93 -4.64
CA ALA A 213 -11.25 -27.05 -4.50
C ALA A 213 -11.12 -25.72 -5.26
N ARG A 214 -9.93 -25.10 -5.29
CA ARG A 214 -9.70 -23.86 -6.04
C ARG A 214 -9.75 -24.09 -7.55
N ALA A 215 -9.25 -25.24 -8.02
CA ALA A 215 -9.32 -25.61 -9.43
C ALA A 215 -10.76 -25.90 -9.87
N GLU A 216 -11.53 -26.59 -9.02
CA GLU A 216 -12.95 -26.88 -9.27
C GLU A 216 -13.79 -25.61 -9.35
N ASN A 217 -13.56 -24.63 -8.46
CA ASN A 217 -14.24 -23.34 -8.52
C ASN A 217 -13.96 -22.61 -9.84
N LEU A 218 -12.69 -22.50 -10.25
CA LEU A 218 -12.34 -21.86 -11.52
C LEU A 218 -12.92 -22.63 -12.73
N ALA A 219 -12.87 -23.97 -12.69
CA ALA A 219 -13.45 -24.80 -13.73
C ALA A 219 -14.96 -24.56 -13.89
N GLN A 220 -15.71 -24.51 -12.79
CA GLN A 220 -17.15 -24.21 -12.82
C GLN A 220 -17.44 -22.84 -13.44
N GLU A 221 -16.63 -21.82 -13.14
CA GLU A 221 -16.82 -20.48 -13.68
C GLU A 221 -16.63 -20.42 -15.20
N ILE A 222 -15.76 -21.26 -15.80
CA ILE A 222 -15.38 -21.16 -17.22
C ILE A 222 -15.88 -22.32 -18.10
N ALA A 223 -16.34 -23.43 -17.52
CA ALA A 223 -16.74 -24.65 -18.24
C ALA A 223 -17.87 -24.45 -19.26
N HIS A 224 -18.63 -23.35 -19.16
CA HIS A 224 -19.71 -23.03 -20.10
C HIS A 224 -19.21 -22.50 -21.45
N ARG A 225 -17.91 -22.23 -21.61
CA ARG A 225 -17.32 -21.61 -22.81
C ARG A 225 -16.09 -22.33 -23.37
N ALA A 226 -15.44 -23.22 -22.60
CA ALA A 226 -14.26 -23.98 -23.04
C ALA A 226 -14.27 -25.39 -22.44
N ASP A 227 -13.56 -26.34 -23.08
CA ASP A 227 -13.28 -27.65 -22.47
C ASP A 227 -12.33 -27.46 -21.28
N VAL A 228 -12.67 -27.98 -20.11
CA VAL A 228 -11.86 -27.80 -18.89
C VAL A 228 -11.45 -29.15 -18.33
N GLU A 229 -10.15 -29.31 -18.11
CA GLU A 229 -9.57 -30.47 -17.48
C GLU A 229 -8.77 -30.06 -16.24
N ILE A 230 -8.98 -30.77 -15.13
CA ILE A 230 -8.21 -30.55 -13.90
C ILE A 230 -7.18 -31.66 -13.78
N ILE A 231 -5.92 -31.28 -13.58
CA ILE A 231 -4.82 -32.22 -13.30
C ILE A 231 -4.18 -31.88 -11.96
N ASP A 232 -3.68 -32.92 -11.28
CA ASP A 232 -2.96 -32.75 -10.03
C ASP A 232 -1.59 -32.10 -10.26
N PHE A 233 -1.10 -31.36 -9.25
CA PHE A 233 0.12 -30.55 -9.37
C PHE A 233 1.39 -31.39 -9.61
N ASP A 234 1.45 -32.60 -9.05
CA ASP A 234 2.53 -33.56 -9.26
C ASP A 234 2.63 -34.04 -10.73
N GLN A 235 1.56 -33.89 -11.51
CA GLN A 235 1.52 -34.25 -12.92
C GLN A 235 1.91 -33.09 -13.86
N LEU A 236 2.26 -31.93 -13.32
CA LEU A 236 2.58 -30.72 -14.10
C LEU A 236 3.62 -30.99 -15.20
N ALA A 237 4.81 -31.46 -14.83
CA ALA A 237 5.92 -31.70 -15.75
C ALA A 237 5.56 -32.70 -16.87
N ALA A 238 4.80 -33.74 -16.54
CA ALA A 238 4.37 -34.75 -17.50
C ALA A 238 3.41 -34.20 -18.56
N ASN A 239 2.65 -33.16 -18.23
CA ASN A 239 1.57 -32.62 -19.06
C ASN A 239 1.93 -31.32 -19.80
N LEU A 240 3.08 -30.69 -19.55
CA LEU A 240 3.50 -29.44 -20.22
C LEU A 240 3.38 -29.50 -21.75
N HIS A 241 3.68 -30.67 -22.34
CA HIS A 241 3.64 -30.87 -23.79
C HIS A 241 2.25 -30.68 -24.42
N ARG A 242 1.18 -30.72 -23.63
CA ARG A 242 -0.19 -30.62 -24.11
C ARG A 242 -0.63 -29.17 -24.34
N ALA A 243 0.08 -28.20 -23.77
CA ALA A 243 -0.32 -26.81 -23.77
C ALA A 243 0.48 -25.98 -24.78
N ASP A 244 -0.21 -25.12 -25.50
CA ASP A 244 0.37 -24.11 -26.39
C ASP A 244 0.73 -22.85 -25.61
N VAL A 245 -0.09 -22.50 -24.61
CA VAL A 245 0.12 -21.39 -23.68
C VAL A 245 0.15 -21.93 -22.26
N ILE A 246 1.14 -21.53 -21.46
CA ILE A 246 1.25 -21.88 -20.04
C ILE A 246 1.30 -20.57 -19.25
N SER A 247 0.37 -20.37 -18.31
CA SER A 247 0.37 -19.22 -17.40
C SER A 247 0.61 -19.70 -15.97
N SER A 248 1.67 -19.19 -15.32
CA SER A 248 2.07 -19.60 -13.97
C SER A 248 2.04 -18.46 -12.98
N CYS A 249 1.45 -18.70 -11.80
CA CYS A 249 1.43 -17.77 -10.67
C CYS A 249 1.20 -18.53 -9.35
N THR A 250 2.17 -19.33 -8.92
CA THR A 250 2.01 -20.24 -7.77
C THR A 250 2.29 -19.60 -6.41
N GLY A 251 3.01 -18.47 -6.38
CA GLY A 251 3.46 -17.85 -5.13
C GLY A 251 4.54 -18.67 -4.39
N SER A 252 5.14 -19.65 -5.07
CA SER A 252 6.23 -20.47 -4.54
C SER A 252 7.52 -19.65 -4.43
N LEU A 253 8.35 -19.98 -3.43
CA LEU A 253 9.72 -19.45 -3.33
C LEU A 253 10.72 -20.19 -4.24
N HIS A 254 10.26 -21.28 -4.85
CA HIS A 254 11.05 -22.12 -5.74
C HIS A 254 10.37 -22.25 -7.10
N GLN A 255 11.19 -22.35 -8.14
CA GLN A 255 10.74 -22.68 -9.48
C GLN A 255 9.98 -24.01 -9.48
N VAL A 256 8.90 -24.05 -10.24
CA VAL A 256 8.02 -25.22 -10.38
C VAL A 256 8.03 -25.76 -11.81
N ILE A 257 8.44 -24.96 -12.79
CA ILE A 257 8.66 -25.36 -14.18
C ILE A 257 10.15 -25.25 -14.48
N HIS A 258 10.83 -26.40 -14.63
CA HIS A 258 12.27 -26.45 -14.82
C HIS A 258 12.65 -26.64 -16.29
N TYR A 259 13.87 -26.18 -16.65
CA TYR A 259 14.45 -26.36 -17.98
C TYR A 259 14.32 -27.79 -18.57
N PRO A 260 14.69 -28.88 -17.86
CA PRO A 260 14.59 -30.23 -18.42
C PRO A 260 13.15 -30.64 -18.77
N ASP A 261 12.16 -30.18 -17.99
CA ASP A 261 10.75 -30.53 -18.19
C ASP A 261 10.22 -29.87 -19.47
N VAL A 262 10.51 -28.58 -19.67
CA VAL A 262 10.12 -27.85 -20.88
C VAL A 262 10.83 -28.41 -22.11
N LYS A 263 12.13 -28.73 -21.99
CA LYS A 263 12.89 -29.37 -23.08
C LYS A 263 12.29 -30.72 -23.50
N ALA A 264 11.89 -31.54 -22.53
CA ALA A 264 11.21 -32.81 -22.81
C ALA A 264 9.83 -32.59 -23.44
N ALA A 265 9.10 -31.57 -23.00
CA ALA A 265 7.80 -31.20 -23.54
C ALA A 265 7.88 -30.77 -25.01
N LEU A 266 8.83 -29.89 -25.37
CA LEU A 266 9.08 -29.49 -26.76
C LEU A 266 9.37 -30.67 -27.67
N LYS A 267 10.20 -31.62 -27.20
CA LYS A 267 10.51 -32.84 -27.98
C LYS A 267 9.25 -33.66 -28.27
N LYS A 268 8.34 -33.80 -27.30
CA LYS A 268 7.04 -34.46 -27.50
C LYS A 268 6.13 -33.68 -28.45
N ARG A 269 6.19 -32.34 -28.40
CA ARG A 269 5.48 -31.41 -29.30
C ARG A 269 6.11 -31.28 -30.68
N ARG A 270 7.15 -32.05 -31.00
CA ARG A 270 7.89 -31.94 -32.27
C ARG A 270 8.39 -30.50 -32.53
N TYR A 271 8.79 -29.80 -31.45
CA TYR A 271 9.28 -28.43 -31.46
C TYR A 271 8.27 -27.38 -31.96
N GLN A 272 6.97 -27.68 -31.87
CA GLN A 272 5.94 -26.64 -32.01
C GLN A 272 6.07 -25.61 -30.89
N GLN A 273 5.79 -24.36 -31.24
CA GLN A 273 5.97 -23.21 -30.37
C GLN A 273 5.14 -23.35 -29.07
N MET A 274 5.70 -22.82 -27.99
CA MET A 274 5.05 -22.70 -26.68
C MET A 274 5.22 -21.27 -26.17
N LEU A 275 4.13 -20.67 -25.70
CA LEU A 275 4.13 -19.41 -24.98
C LEU A 275 4.06 -19.70 -23.48
N LEU A 276 5.08 -19.29 -22.74
CA LEU A 276 5.14 -19.40 -21.28
C LEU A 276 5.05 -17.99 -20.72
N VAL A 277 4.10 -17.77 -19.83
CA VAL A 277 3.90 -16.50 -19.13
C VAL A 277 4.11 -16.74 -17.64
N ASP A 278 5.18 -16.16 -17.10
CA ASP A 278 5.51 -16.21 -15.69
C ASP A 278 5.05 -14.93 -15.00
N LEU A 279 3.98 -15.05 -14.24
CA LEU A 279 3.38 -13.96 -13.49
C LEU A 279 3.82 -13.93 -12.03
N ALA A 280 4.70 -14.85 -11.62
CA ALA A 280 5.17 -14.99 -10.25
C ALA A 280 6.44 -14.16 -9.99
N VAL A 281 6.54 -13.65 -8.77
CA VAL A 281 7.78 -13.08 -8.22
C VAL A 281 7.88 -13.56 -6.75
N PRO A 282 8.83 -14.45 -6.40
CA PRO A 282 9.85 -15.06 -7.25
C PRO A 282 9.33 -15.86 -8.45
N ARG A 283 10.10 -15.92 -9.54
CA ARG A 283 9.72 -16.61 -10.79
C ARG A 283 9.42 -18.09 -10.57
N ASP A 284 8.32 -18.55 -11.16
CA ASP A 284 7.90 -19.96 -11.18
C ASP A 284 8.68 -20.77 -12.23
N ILE A 285 9.16 -20.11 -13.29
CA ILE A 285 9.76 -20.75 -14.46
C ILE A 285 11.27 -20.50 -14.45
N ASP A 286 12.06 -21.56 -14.67
CA ASP A 286 13.52 -21.43 -14.84
C ASP A 286 13.83 -20.50 -16.04
N PRO A 287 14.51 -19.35 -15.82
CA PRO A 287 14.84 -18.42 -16.91
C PRO A 287 15.67 -19.04 -18.04
N LYS A 288 16.39 -20.14 -17.77
CA LYS A 288 17.15 -20.85 -18.81
C LYS A 288 16.25 -21.40 -19.92
N VAL A 289 14.95 -21.55 -19.66
CA VAL A 289 13.95 -22.01 -20.64
C VAL A 289 13.89 -21.09 -21.87
N GLU A 290 14.16 -19.79 -21.70
CA GLU A 290 14.22 -18.82 -22.80
C GLU A 290 15.26 -19.19 -23.88
N LYS A 291 16.28 -19.98 -23.51
CA LYS A 291 17.31 -20.44 -24.46
C LYS A 291 16.85 -21.59 -25.37
N LEU A 292 15.64 -22.11 -25.18
CA LEU A 292 15.10 -23.19 -25.99
C LEU A 292 14.43 -22.64 -27.25
N ASP A 293 14.87 -23.12 -28.42
CA ASP A 293 14.19 -22.81 -29.68
C ASP A 293 12.74 -23.30 -29.63
N GLY A 294 11.81 -22.43 -30.02
CA GLY A 294 10.38 -22.70 -29.97
C GLY A 294 9.71 -22.41 -28.62
N VAL A 295 10.40 -21.76 -27.68
CA VAL A 295 9.77 -21.21 -26.47
C VAL A 295 9.83 -19.69 -26.49
N TYR A 296 8.68 -19.08 -26.21
CA TYR A 296 8.57 -17.68 -25.88
C TYR A 296 8.27 -17.57 -24.39
N LEU A 297 9.20 -17.01 -23.61
CA LEU A 297 9.02 -16.77 -22.18
C LEU A 297 8.80 -15.28 -21.96
N TYR A 298 7.68 -14.93 -21.31
CA TYR A 298 7.35 -13.57 -20.93
C TYR A 298 7.13 -13.49 -19.43
N GLY A 299 7.76 -12.53 -18.78
CA GLY A 299 7.52 -12.19 -17.39
C GLY A 299 6.48 -11.07 -17.22
N VAL A 300 6.27 -10.67 -15.98
CA VAL A 300 5.39 -9.53 -15.62
C VAL A 300 5.83 -8.23 -16.30
N ASP A 301 7.14 -8.00 -16.43
CA ASP A 301 7.69 -6.75 -16.99
C ASP A 301 7.49 -6.67 -18.52
N ASP A 302 7.60 -7.79 -19.23
CA ASP A 302 7.49 -7.82 -20.69
C ASP A 302 6.08 -7.49 -21.17
N LEU A 303 5.07 -7.86 -20.37
CA LEU A 303 3.65 -7.61 -20.64
C LEU A 303 3.28 -6.13 -20.63
N GLN A 304 4.13 -5.25 -20.11
CA GLN A 304 3.90 -3.80 -20.12
C GLN A 304 3.80 -3.28 -21.57
N SER A 305 4.67 -3.78 -22.45
CA SER A 305 4.76 -3.35 -23.85
C SER A 305 3.55 -3.74 -24.71
N VAL A 306 2.83 -4.79 -24.32
CA VAL A 306 1.71 -5.37 -25.09
C VAL A 306 0.44 -4.51 -25.00
N ILE A 307 0.34 -3.63 -24.01
CA ILE A 307 -0.93 -2.98 -23.62
C ILE A 307 -0.96 -1.50 -24.02
N ASP A 308 0.05 -1.02 -24.73
CA ASP A 308 0.31 0.38 -25.04
C ASP A 308 -0.67 1.02 -26.05
N GLU A 309 -1.59 0.26 -26.65
CA GLU A 309 -2.49 0.75 -27.71
C GLU A 309 -3.53 1.82 -27.26
N ASN A 310 -3.69 2.11 -25.96
CA ASN A 310 -4.61 3.13 -25.43
C ASN A 310 -3.95 4.14 -24.47
N LEU A 311 -2.68 4.47 -24.71
CA LEU A 311 -1.86 5.31 -23.82
C LEU A 311 -2.46 6.71 -23.55
N ALA A 312 -3.08 7.35 -24.54
CA ALA A 312 -3.51 8.75 -24.44
C ALA A 312 -4.69 8.95 -23.48
N GLN A 313 -5.74 8.14 -23.61
CA GLN A 313 -6.90 8.19 -22.70
C GLN A 313 -6.50 7.81 -21.27
N ARG A 314 -5.59 6.84 -21.11
CA ARG A 314 -5.08 6.45 -19.80
C ARG A 314 -4.27 7.53 -19.13
N ARG A 315 -3.41 8.24 -19.87
CA ARG A 315 -2.66 9.39 -19.35
C ARG A 315 -3.60 10.47 -18.83
N GLN A 316 -4.67 10.77 -19.56
CA GLN A 316 -5.66 11.75 -19.11
C GLN A 316 -6.37 11.30 -17.83
N ALA A 317 -6.81 10.04 -17.77
CA ALA A 317 -7.44 9.48 -16.57
C ALA A 317 -6.48 9.50 -15.36
N ALA A 318 -5.20 9.18 -15.57
CA ALA A 318 -4.18 9.25 -14.53
C ALA A 318 -4.03 10.68 -13.98
N VAL A 319 -3.98 11.70 -14.85
CA VAL A 319 -3.85 13.11 -14.42
C VAL A 319 -5.01 13.53 -13.51
N GLU A 320 -6.25 13.19 -13.86
CA GLU A 320 -7.42 13.51 -13.03
C GLU A 320 -7.35 12.83 -11.66
N ALA A 321 -6.94 11.56 -11.64
CA ALA A 321 -6.77 10.80 -10.41
C ALA A 321 -5.62 11.33 -9.54
N GLU A 322 -4.52 11.79 -10.13
CA GLU A 322 -3.40 12.42 -9.41
C GLU A 322 -3.83 13.71 -8.72
N VAL A 323 -4.63 14.54 -9.38
CA VAL A 323 -5.19 15.76 -8.77
C VAL A 323 -6.04 15.38 -7.55
N MET A 324 -6.91 14.38 -7.68
CA MET A 324 -7.76 13.92 -6.58
C MET A 324 -6.94 13.32 -5.42
N VAL A 325 -5.91 12.53 -5.71
CA VAL A 325 -5.02 11.98 -4.67
C VAL A 325 -4.32 13.09 -3.89
N ASN A 326 -3.80 14.11 -4.58
CA ASN A 326 -3.16 15.25 -3.90
C ASN A 326 -4.13 16.03 -3.01
N GLN A 327 -5.39 16.22 -3.45
CA GLN A 327 -6.44 16.84 -2.64
C GLN A 327 -6.71 16.03 -1.37
N LEU A 328 -6.93 14.72 -1.50
CA LEU A 328 -7.21 13.81 -0.37
C LEU A 328 -6.02 13.70 0.59
N ALA A 329 -4.78 13.68 0.08
CA ALA A 329 -3.59 13.70 0.92
C ALA A 329 -3.53 15.00 1.75
N THR A 330 -3.82 16.14 1.12
CA THR A 330 -3.87 17.45 1.80
C THR A 330 -4.96 17.50 2.86
N GLU A 331 -6.13 16.92 2.59
CA GLU A 331 -7.22 16.79 3.56
C GLU A 331 -6.78 15.99 4.80
N LEU A 332 -6.15 14.82 4.62
CA LEU A 332 -5.66 14.00 5.74
C LEU A 332 -4.64 14.76 6.60
N ILE A 333 -3.67 15.41 5.95
CA ILE A 333 -2.63 16.19 6.65
C ILE A 333 -3.28 17.33 7.45
N THR A 334 -4.27 18.01 6.86
CA THR A 334 -5.01 19.08 7.54
C THR A 334 -5.77 18.54 8.74
N GLN A 335 -6.43 17.39 8.61
CA GLN A 335 -7.12 16.73 9.73
C GLN A 335 -6.15 16.31 10.85
N GLN A 336 -4.95 15.82 10.52
CA GLN A 336 -3.92 15.49 11.49
C GLN A 336 -3.47 16.73 12.27
N LYS A 337 -3.15 17.83 11.57
CA LYS A 337 -2.79 19.12 12.19
C LYS A 337 -3.88 19.65 13.13
N VAL A 338 -5.15 19.54 12.73
CA VAL A 338 -6.29 19.94 13.58
C VAL A 338 -6.41 19.04 14.82
N SER A 339 -6.17 17.74 14.67
CA SER A 339 -6.19 16.79 15.79
C SER A 339 -5.07 17.07 16.81
N GLU A 340 -3.87 17.39 16.35
CA GLU A 340 -2.73 17.78 17.20
C GLU A 340 -2.98 19.11 17.93
N ALA A 341 -3.64 20.07 17.26
CA ALA A 341 -4.09 21.28 17.94
C ALA A 341 -5.10 20.95 19.06
N GLY A 342 -5.98 19.96 18.85
CA GLY A 342 -6.94 19.49 19.84
C GLY A 342 -6.30 18.99 21.14
N SER A 343 -5.26 18.17 21.07
CA SER A 343 -4.56 17.68 22.27
C SER A 343 -3.85 18.82 23.02
N THR A 344 -3.25 19.76 22.29
CA THR A 344 -2.65 20.97 22.85
C THR A 344 -3.69 21.82 23.58
N ILE A 345 -4.88 21.99 22.98
CA ILE A 345 -6.01 22.71 23.59
C ILE A 345 -6.48 22.00 24.87
N HIS A 346 -6.57 20.68 24.87
CA HIS A 346 -6.94 19.90 26.06
C HIS A 346 -5.91 20.08 27.18
N ALA A 347 -4.62 19.90 26.90
CA ALA A 347 -3.56 20.11 27.88
C ALA A 347 -3.58 21.53 28.48
N TYR A 348 -3.83 22.54 27.64
CA TYR A 348 -3.96 23.93 28.10
C TYR A 348 -5.18 24.15 29.01
N ARG A 349 -6.31 23.47 28.74
CA ARG A 349 -7.50 23.51 29.61
C ARG A 349 -7.25 22.83 30.95
N ASP A 350 -6.59 21.68 30.96
CA ASP A 350 -6.25 20.95 32.18
C ASP A 350 -5.28 21.75 33.07
N TYR A 351 -4.33 22.46 32.47
CA TYR A 351 -3.49 23.43 33.15
C TYR A 351 -4.33 24.55 33.80
N GLY A 352 -5.27 25.14 33.06
CA GLY A 352 -6.17 26.18 33.60
C GLY A 352 -7.05 25.70 34.76
N GLU A 353 -7.55 24.47 34.69
CA GLU A 353 -8.34 23.86 35.77
C GLU A 353 -7.49 23.58 37.01
N SER A 354 -6.25 23.12 36.82
CA SER A 354 -5.30 22.92 37.92
C SER A 354 -5.00 24.23 38.66
N LEU A 355 -4.78 25.33 37.93
CA LEU A 355 -4.60 26.66 38.52
C LEU A 355 -5.83 27.14 39.29
N ARG A 356 -7.04 26.89 38.74
CA ARG A 356 -8.30 27.23 39.42
C ARG A 356 -8.42 26.51 40.75
N GLN A 357 -8.10 25.21 40.78
CA GLN A 357 -8.16 24.40 41.99
C GLN A 357 -7.16 24.85 43.05
N GLU A 358 -5.92 25.16 42.66
CA GLU A 358 -4.87 25.68 43.55
C GLU A 358 -5.26 27.01 44.19
N GLU A 359 -5.72 27.97 43.38
CA GLU A 359 -6.14 29.29 43.86
C GLU A 359 -7.39 29.21 44.74
N LEU A 360 -8.34 28.33 44.38
CA LEU A 360 -9.55 28.13 45.17
C LEU A 360 -9.23 27.51 46.54
N ALA A 361 -8.36 26.51 46.59
CA ALA A 361 -7.91 25.90 47.84
C ALA A 361 -7.25 26.94 48.75
N THR A 362 -6.40 27.79 48.18
CA THR A 362 -5.74 28.90 48.91
C THR A 362 -6.77 29.88 49.47
N ALA A 363 -7.76 30.28 48.68
CA ALA A 363 -8.82 31.18 49.10
C ALA A 363 -9.68 30.58 50.22
N MET A 364 -10.07 29.31 50.08
CA MET A 364 -10.85 28.59 51.10
C MET A 364 -10.09 28.48 52.43
N GLN A 365 -8.78 28.21 52.39
CA GLN A 365 -7.96 28.17 53.60
C GLN A 365 -7.89 29.53 54.31
N ARG A 366 -7.78 30.63 53.57
CA ARG A 366 -7.74 31.99 54.14
C ARG A 366 -9.07 32.38 54.78
N ILE A 367 -10.18 32.05 54.12
CA ILE A 367 -11.52 32.24 54.68
C ILE A 367 -11.70 31.42 55.96
N ALA A 368 -11.27 30.15 55.96
CA ALA A 368 -11.35 29.28 57.14
C ALA A 368 -10.51 29.80 58.33
N LYS A 369 -9.45 30.58 58.06
CA LYS A 369 -8.62 31.26 59.08
C LYS A 369 -9.26 32.56 59.62
N GLY A 370 -10.44 32.94 59.15
CA GLY A 370 -11.17 34.12 59.61
C GLY A 370 -10.87 35.41 58.85
N GLU A 371 -10.18 35.34 57.71
CA GLU A 371 -10.00 36.51 56.84
C GLU A 371 -11.33 36.97 56.21
N ASN A 372 -11.43 38.27 55.91
CA ASN A 372 -12.63 38.83 55.28
C ASN A 372 -12.87 38.20 53.89
N ALA A 373 -14.02 37.55 53.72
CA ALA A 373 -14.33 36.77 52.53
C ALA A 373 -14.38 37.61 51.24
N GLU A 374 -14.87 38.85 51.29
CA GLU A 374 -14.92 39.73 50.10
C GLU A 374 -13.50 40.07 49.61
N THR A 375 -12.60 40.34 50.54
CA THR A 375 -11.19 40.64 50.23
C THR A 375 -10.50 39.42 49.62
N VAL A 376 -10.68 38.25 50.22
CA VAL A 376 -10.08 37.00 49.74
C VAL A 376 -10.61 36.62 48.35
N LEU A 377 -11.92 36.79 48.09
CA LEU A 377 -12.53 36.50 46.79
C LEU A 377 -12.07 37.48 45.70
N ALA A 378 -11.91 38.77 46.03
CA ALA A 378 -11.37 39.75 45.10
C ALA A 378 -9.91 39.42 44.71
N GLU A 379 -9.08 39.07 45.68
CA GLU A 379 -7.68 38.66 45.45
C GLU A 379 -7.59 37.34 44.68
N PHE A 380 -8.40 36.35 45.01
CA PHE A 380 -8.54 35.08 44.26
C PHE A 380 -8.86 35.35 42.79
N SER A 381 -9.89 36.16 42.53
CA SER A 381 -10.32 36.52 41.18
C SER A 381 -9.20 37.19 40.39
N HIS A 382 -8.50 38.15 41.02
CA HIS A 382 -7.38 38.84 40.39
C HIS A 382 -6.22 37.89 40.08
N ARG A 383 -5.79 37.09 41.06
CA ARG A 383 -4.66 36.16 40.92
C ARG A 383 -4.93 35.09 39.88
N LEU A 384 -6.11 34.48 39.90
CA LEU A 384 -6.51 33.47 38.91
C LEU A 384 -6.52 34.08 37.51
N THR A 385 -7.07 35.28 37.35
CA THR A 385 -7.09 35.98 36.06
C THR A 385 -5.67 36.25 35.55
N GLN A 386 -4.76 36.76 36.39
CA GLN A 386 -3.37 37.00 35.99
C GLN A 386 -2.64 35.70 35.61
N LYS A 387 -2.78 34.64 36.41
CA LYS A 387 -2.15 33.33 36.11
C LYS A 387 -2.66 32.74 34.79
N LEU A 388 -3.96 32.86 34.49
CA LEU A 388 -4.55 32.36 33.25
C LEU A 388 -4.17 33.19 32.01
N LEU A 389 -3.98 34.51 32.15
CA LEU A 389 -3.61 35.40 31.03
C LEU A 389 -2.10 35.45 30.75
N HIS A 390 -1.28 34.98 31.70
CA HIS A 390 0.18 35.04 31.59
C HIS A 390 0.74 34.29 30.37
N PRO A 391 0.34 33.03 30.06
CA PRO A 391 0.86 32.31 28.90
C PRO A 391 0.59 33.02 27.58
N THR A 392 -0.65 33.48 27.35
CA THR A 392 -1.02 34.25 26.15
C THR A 392 -0.20 35.53 26.02
N SER A 393 0.05 36.22 27.14
CA SER A 393 0.86 37.45 27.17
C SER A 393 2.34 37.21 26.84
N ILE A 394 2.86 36.02 27.12
CA ILE A 394 4.22 35.61 26.72
C ILE A 394 4.24 35.30 25.23
N ILE A 395 3.29 34.49 24.74
CA ILE A 395 3.20 34.11 23.32
C ILE A 395 3.10 35.34 22.42
N LEU A 396 2.28 36.33 22.78
CA LEU A 396 2.18 37.59 22.02
C LEU A 396 3.50 38.38 22.00
N ARG A 397 4.25 38.37 23.10
CA ARG A 397 5.56 39.04 23.19
C ARG A 397 6.64 38.31 22.41
N GLU A 398 6.61 36.99 22.38
CA GLU A 398 7.53 36.18 21.57
C GLU A 398 7.23 36.33 20.09
N ALA A 399 5.95 36.31 19.71
CA ALA A 399 5.54 36.53 18.33
C ALA A 399 5.96 37.91 17.80
N ALA A 400 5.85 38.96 18.62
CA ALA A 400 6.33 40.30 18.28
C ALA A 400 7.86 40.41 18.11
N LYS A 401 8.62 39.42 18.61
CA LYS A 401 10.09 39.32 18.45
C LYS A 401 10.52 38.40 17.31
N ALA A 402 9.58 37.68 16.68
CA ALA A 402 9.91 36.79 15.57
C ALA A 402 10.42 37.59 14.36
N GLU A 403 11.33 36.99 13.59
CA GLU A 403 11.90 37.64 12.39
C GLU A 403 10.85 37.89 11.30
N ASP A 404 9.81 37.05 11.24
CA ASP A 404 8.68 37.19 10.32
C ASP A 404 7.54 37.98 10.99
N PRO A 405 7.25 39.22 10.54
CA PRO A 405 6.18 40.05 11.11
C PRO A 405 4.78 39.45 10.95
N SER A 406 4.57 38.58 9.95
CA SER A 406 3.26 37.98 9.66
C SER A 406 2.76 37.09 10.80
N TYR A 407 3.67 36.53 11.60
CA TYR A 407 3.34 35.68 12.73
C TYR A 407 2.60 36.45 13.84
N PHE A 408 3.06 37.67 14.16
CA PHE A 408 2.39 38.52 15.13
C PHE A 408 1.04 39.04 14.61
N GLU A 409 0.98 39.46 13.35
CA GLU A 409 -0.27 39.94 12.73
C GLU A 409 -1.34 38.85 12.71
N MET A 410 -0.97 37.61 12.37
CA MET A 410 -1.88 36.47 12.41
C MET A 410 -2.47 36.24 13.80
N LEU A 411 -1.62 36.23 14.84
CA LEU A 411 -2.07 36.04 16.23
C LEU A 411 -2.94 37.20 16.72
N GLN A 412 -2.58 38.44 16.40
CA GLN A 412 -3.35 39.63 16.77
C GLN A 412 -4.76 39.58 16.17
N ASN A 413 -4.86 39.35 14.86
CA ASN A 413 -6.14 39.28 14.15
C ASN A 413 -7.00 38.11 14.66
N SER A 414 -6.40 36.93 14.85
CA SER A 414 -7.12 35.76 15.37
C SER A 414 -7.65 35.97 16.79
N LEU A 415 -6.85 36.60 17.66
CA LEU A 415 -7.26 36.87 19.04
C LEU A 415 -8.41 37.88 19.09
N GLN A 416 -8.35 38.95 18.27
CA GLN A 416 -9.43 39.92 18.17
C GLN A 416 -10.72 39.28 17.66
N ASP A 417 -10.63 38.45 16.63
CA ASP A 417 -11.79 37.75 16.06
C ASP A 417 -12.45 36.79 17.07
N VAL A 418 -11.66 35.99 17.77
CA VAL A 418 -12.16 35.06 18.81
C VAL A 418 -12.79 35.80 19.98
N VAL A 419 -12.23 36.93 20.41
CA VAL A 419 -12.78 37.76 21.49
C VAL A 419 -14.10 38.42 21.06
N GLN A 420 -14.21 38.87 19.81
CA GLN A 420 -15.44 39.46 19.26
C GLN A 420 -16.57 38.43 19.13
N HIS A 421 -16.24 37.18 18.81
CA HIS A 421 -17.21 36.09 18.61
C HIS A 421 -17.46 35.24 19.88
N ARG A 422 -17.28 35.82 21.08
CA ARG A 422 -17.41 35.11 22.36
C ARG A 422 -18.76 34.38 22.45
N ARG A 423 -18.73 33.04 22.63
CA ARG A 423 -19.95 32.26 22.90
C ARG A 423 -20.67 32.84 24.12
N LYS A 424 -21.91 33.31 23.94
CA LYS A 424 -22.81 33.60 25.07
C LYS A 424 -22.98 32.31 25.87
N VAL A 425 -22.73 32.39 27.17
CA VAL A 425 -22.97 31.28 28.09
C VAL A 425 -24.45 30.91 27.96
N LYS A 426 -24.75 29.64 27.63
CA LYS A 426 -26.11 29.11 27.76
C LYS A 426 -26.39 29.05 29.27
N HIS A 427 -27.25 29.95 29.73
CA HIS A 427 -27.77 29.96 31.10
C HIS A 427 -28.58 28.70 31.38
#